data_AF-A0A816YXG4-F1
#
_entry.id   AF-A0A816YXG4-F1
#
_cell.length_a   1.000
_cell.length_b   1.000
_cell.length_c   1.000
_cell.angle_alpha   90.00
_cell.angle_beta   90.00
_cell.angle_gamma   90.00
#
_symmetry.space_group_name_H-M   'P 1'
#
loop_
_entity.id
_entity.type
_entity.pdbx_description
1 polymer ?
#
loop_
_entity_poly.entity_id
_entity_poly.type
_entity_poly.pdbx_seq_one_letter_code
_entity_poly.pdbx_strand_id
1 'polypeptide(L)'
;MASVNSIEDEVELQKMLSAAKDPEERKIIRTRLLEVKKTNSEKREKERVQREQRRDDDIKRRSQAQVEENLQRMKIFEETAKSFGTKIETQADKLKEQALKDKQAYIEKERKAELARIETSAKQHLSASIGEDRNEAFTKQRQQWAVEDKKVEDKNLKDLSKFTSNTMSKQ
;
A
#
# COMPACT_ATOMS: atom_id res chain seq x y z
N MET A 1 38.42 86.08 -12.37
CA MET A 1 38.26 84.94 -13.30
C MET A 1 38.24 83.69 -12.44
N ALA A 2 37.14 82.94 -12.40
CA ALA A 2 37.17 81.60 -11.80
C ALA A 2 38.31 80.82 -12.47
N SER A 3 39.13 80.12 -11.69
CA SER A 3 40.25 79.37 -12.24
C SER A 3 39.68 78.33 -13.21
N VAL A 4 40.09 78.35 -14.48
CA VAL A 4 39.63 77.39 -15.51
C VAL A 4 39.75 75.94 -15.00
N ASN A 5 40.72 75.69 -14.12
CA ASN A 5 40.98 74.40 -13.50
C ASN A 5 39.87 73.91 -12.55
N SER A 6 39.03 74.79 -12.00
CA SER A 6 37.94 74.40 -11.10
C SER A 6 36.64 74.05 -11.83
N ILE A 7 36.58 74.23 -13.16
CA ILE A 7 35.38 73.95 -13.94
C ILE A 7 35.37 72.46 -14.30
N GLU A 8 34.26 71.81 -13.98
CA GLU A 8 34.00 70.39 -14.25
C GLU A 8 32.92 70.18 -15.31
N ASP A 9 32.17 71.23 -15.67
CA ASP A 9 31.17 71.17 -16.72
C ASP A 9 31.84 71.26 -18.11
N GLU A 10 31.66 70.20 -18.90
CA GLU A 10 32.16 70.12 -20.28
C GLU A 10 31.55 71.20 -21.18
N VAL A 11 30.27 71.53 -20.99
CA VAL A 11 29.56 72.51 -21.83
C VAL A 11 30.06 73.92 -21.54
N GLU A 12 30.33 74.23 -20.27
CA GLU A 12 30.90 75.50 -19.85
C GLU A 12 32.32 75.69 -20.41
N LEU A 13 33.16 74.66 -20.32
CA LEU A 13 34.51 74.68 -20.90
C LEU A 13 34.50 74.82 -22.43
N GLN A 14 33.56 74.19 -23.13
CA GLN A 14 33.39 74.37 -24.58
C GLN A 14 32.98 75.80 -24.94
N LYS A 15 32.07 76.41 -24.17
CA LYS A 15 31.67 77.83 -24.35
C LYS A 15 32.87 78.74 -24.12
N MET A 16 33.65 78.53 -23.05
CA MET A 16 34.87 79.31 -22.79
C MET A 16 35.91 79.15 -23.90
N LEU A 17 36.09 77.93 -24.43
CA LEU A 17 37.03 77.67 -25.53
C LEU A 17 36.63 78.41 -26.81
N SER A 18 35.33 78.56 -27.05
CA SER A 18 34.79 79.30 -28.20
C SER A 18 34.90 80.82 -28.06
N ALA A 19 34.84 81.33 -26.82
CA ALA A 19 34.91 82.75 -26.51
C ALA A 19 36.36 83.27 -26.35
N ALA A 20 37.30 82.39 -25.97
CA ALA A 20 38.70 82.75 -25.77
C ALA A 20 39.41 83.09 -27.09
N LYS A 21 40.03 84.28 -27.13
CA LYS A 21 40.79 84.78 -28.29
C LYS A 21 42.29 84.52 -28.17
N ASP A 22 42.80 84.44 -26.94
CA ASP A 22 44.21 84.19 -26.67
C ASP A 22 44.58 82.70 -26.88
N PRO A 23 45.65 82.38 -27.63
CA PRO A 23 46.06 81.00 -27.86
C PRO A 23 46.44 80.22 -26.58
N GLU A 24 47.06 80.86 -25.60
CA GLU A 24 47.49 80.18 -24.37
C GLU A 24 46.30 79.89 -23.45
N GLU A 25 45.36 80.83 -23.32
CA GLU A 25 44.08 80.56 -22.63
C GLU A 25 43.32 79.39 -23.28
N ARG A 26 43.25 79.34 -24.61
CA ARG A 26 42.61 78.21 -25.33
C ARG A 26 43.31 76.88 -25.07
N LYS A 27 44.64 76.89 -24.91
CA LYS A 27 45.42 75.69 -24.59
C LYS A 27 45.10 75.19 -23.19
N ILE A 28 45.05 76.07 -22.19
CA ILE A 28 44.66 75.72 -20.81
C ILE A 28 43.23 75.15 -20.79
N ILE A 29 42.28 75.80 -21.46
CA ILE A 29 40.89 75.34 -21.53
C ILE A 29 40.78 73.96 -22.21
N ARG A 30 41.54 73.71 -23.29
CA ARG A 30 41.57 72.40 -23.96
C ARG A 30 42.11 71.30 -23.05
N THR A 31 43.21 71.56 -22.35
CA THR A 31 43.79 70.59 -21.41
C THR A 31 42.76 70.21 -20.35
N ARG A 32 42.10 71.20 -19.75
CA ARG A 32 41.06 70.94 -18.75
C ARG A 32 39.85 70.19 -19.33
N LEU A 33 39.41 70.54 -20.53
CA LEU A 33 38.32 69.84 -21.22
C LEU A 33 38.65 68.36 -21.45
N LEU A 34 39.90 68.05 -21.82
CA LEU A 34 40.36 66.66 -21.99
C LEU A 34 40.36 65.90 -20.67
N GLU A 35 40.80 66.52 -19.58
CA GLU A 35 40.75 65.92 -18.24
C GLU A 35 39.31 65.59 -17.84
N VAL A 36 38.40 66.57 -17.94
CA VAL A 36 36.98 66.40 -17.60
C VAL A 36 36.34 65.29 -18.45
N LYS A 37 36.60 65.28 -19.76
CA LYS A 37 36.13 64.22 -20.65
C LYS A 37 36.64 62.84 -20.24
N LYS A 38 37.92 62.74 -19.87
CA LYS A 38 38.52 61.50 -19.41
C LYS A 38 37.87 61.03 -18.10
N THR A 39 37.72 61.90 -17.11
CA THR A 39 37.06 61.58 -15.84
C THR A 39 35.61 61.15 -16.04
N ASN A 40 34.86 61.83 -16.91
CA ASN A 40 33.48 61.47 -17.24
C ASN A 40 33.37 60.15 -18.00
N SER A 41 34.37 59.82 -18.83
CA SER A 41 34.45 58.51 -19.50
C SER A 41 34.73 57.40 -18.50
N GLU A 42 35.71 57.59 -17.61
CA GLU A 42 36.05 56.63 -16.57
C GLU A 42 34.89 56.38 -15.60
N LYS A 43 34.14 57.43 -15.23
CA LYS A 43 32.94 57.31 -14.40
C LYS A 43 31.87 56.45 -15.09
N ARG A 44 31.58 56.73 -16.37
CA ARG A 44 30.63 55.96 -17.16
C ARG A 44 31.04 54.49 -17.31
N GLU A 45 32.33 54.23 -17.51
CA GLU A 45 32.86 52.87 -17.58
C GLU A 45 32.71 52.13 -16.25
N LYS A 46 33.07 52.76 -15.13
CA LYS A 46 32.88 52.19 -13.79
C LYS A 46 31.41 51.87 -13.52
N GLU A 47 30.49 52.77 -13.89
CA GLU A 47 29.05 52.53 -13.77
C GLU A 47 28.56 51.42 -14.70
N ARG A 48 29.15 51.25 -15.89
CA ARG A 48 28.84 50.12 -16.78
C ARG A 48 29.28 48.80 -16.16
N VAL A 49 30.54 48.71 -15.73
CA VAL A 49 31.09 47.51 -15.09
C VAL A 49 30.32 47.15 -13.83
N GLN A 50 29.98 48.12 -12.98
CA GLN A 50 29.15 47.86 -11.79
C GLN A 50 27.75 47.36 -12.15
N ARG A 51 27.14 47.86 -13.22
CA ARG A 51 25.84 47.36 -13.69
C ARG A 51 25.92 45.94 -14.23
N GLU A 52 26.98 45.61 -14.97
CA GLU A 52 27.24 44.26 -15.47
C GLU A 52 27.45 43.29 -14.29
N GLN A 53 28.30 43.65 -13.32
CA GLN A 53 28.51 42.83 -12.11
C GLN A 53 27.22 42.59 -11.33
N ARG A 54 26.41 43.64 -11.10
CA ARG A 54 25.12 43.48 -10.41
C ARG A 54 24.16 42.56 -11.15
N ARG A 55 24.17 42.57 -12.49
CA ARG A 55 23.35 41.66 -13.30
C ARG A 55 23.83 40.23 -13.17
N ASP A 56 25.14 40.01 -13.25
CA ASP A 56 25.73 38.67 -13.10
C ASP A 56 25.46 38.09 -11.71
N ASP A 57 25.57 38.90 -10.67
CA ASP A 57 25.29 38.49 -9.29
C ASP A 57 23.80 38.17 -9.09
N ASP A 58 22.89 38.94 -9.68
CA ASP A 58 21.46 38.65 -9.62
C ASP A 58 21.12 37.35 -10.36
N ILE A 59 21.72 37.11 -11.54
CA ILE A 59 21.55 35.85 -12.28
C ILE A 59 22.05 34.66 -11.46
N LYS A 60 23.25 34.77 -10.87
CA LYS A 60 23.81 33.72 -10.00
C LYS A 60 22.91 33.45 -8.80
N ARG A 61 22.44 34.50 -8.13
CA ARG A 61 21.55 34.39 -6.97
C ARG A 61 20.23 33.70 -7.34
N ARG A 62 19.61 34.07 -8.46
CA ARG A 62 18.37 33.41 -8.94
C ARG A 62 18.60 31.96 -9.29
N SER A 63 19.70 31.66 -9.98
CA SER A 63 20.08 30.29 -10.32
C SER A 63 20.28 29.42 -9.08
N GLN A 64 21.03 29.92 -8.08
CA GLN A 64 21.23 29.22 -6.81
C GLN A 64 19.91 29.01 -6.06
N ALA A 65 19.07 30.03 -5.96
CA ALA A 65 17.76 29.91 -5.32
C ALA A 65 16.87 28.87 -6.03
N GLN A 66 16.91 28.80 -7.36
CA GLN A 66 16.15 27.80 -8.12
C GLN A 66 16.69 26.39 -7.92
N VAL A 67 18.01 26.21 -7.84
CA VAL A 67 18.62 24.91 -7.50
C VAL A 67 18.23 24.47 -6.09
N GLU A 68 18.27 25.37 -5.11
CA GLU A 68 17.84 25.08 -3.74
C GLU A 68 16.36 24.72 -3.67
N GLU A 69 15.49 25.47 -4.36
CA GLU A 69 14.06 25.17 -4.42
C GLU A 69 13.81 23.80 -5.05
N ASN A 70 14.49 23.49 -6.15
CA ASN A 70 14.39 22.18 -6.80
C ASN A 70 14.85 21.06 -5.87
N LEU A 71 15.95 21.24 -5.14
CA LEU A 71 16.43 20.27 -4.17
C LEU A 71 15.41 20.05 -3.03
N GLN A 72 14.79 21.11 -2.52
CA GLN A 72 13.74 21.00 -1.52
C GLN A 72 12.51 20.26 -2.07
N ARG A 73 12.06 20.61 -3.28
CA ARG A 73 10.95 19.91 -3.94
C ARG A 73 11.25 18.43 -4.15
N MET A 74 12.47 18.08 -4.58
CA MET A 74 12.87 16.69 -4.75
C MET A 74 12.87 15.93 -3.42
N LYS A 75 13.37 16.54 -2.34
CA LYS A 75 13.32 15.94 -1.00
C LYS A 75 11.89 15.67 -0.54
N ILE A 76 10.99 16.64 -0.69
CA ILE A 76 9.57 16.49 -0.35
C ILE A 76 8.95 15.36 -1.18
N PHE A 77 9.25 15.31 -2.48
CA PHE A 77 8.75 14.25 -3.35
C PHE A 77 9.26 12.87 -2.93
N GLU A 78 10.54 12.75 -2.57
CA GLU A 78 11.13 11.51 -2.10
C GLU A 78 10.51 11.04 -0.78
N GLU A 79 10.33 11.94 0.20
CA GLU A 79 9.65 11.64 1.47
C GLU A 79 8.21 11.20 1.24
N THR A 80 7.50 11.90 0.36
CA THR A 80 6.13 11.60 -0.02
C THR A 80 6.04 10.22 -0.69
N ALA A 81 6.91 9.95 -1.65
CA ALA A 81 6.98 8.65 -2.34
C ALA A 81 7.27 7.50 -1.36
N LYS A 82 8.22 7.69 -0.42
CA LYS A 82 8.50 6.72 0.65
C LYS A 82 7.28 6.49 1.55
N SER A 83 6.57 7.56 1.93
CA SER A 83 5.33 7.43 2.72
C SER A 83 4.22 6.69 1.98
N PHE A 84 4.08 6.88 0.67
CA PHE A 84 3.06 6.18 -0.10
C PHE A 84 3.42 4.70 -0.30
N GLY A 85 4.68 4.39 -0.63
CA GLY A 85 5.14 3.00 -0.78
C GLY A 85 4.90 2.17 0.48
N THR A 86 5.31 2.69 1.64
CA THR A 86 5.12 2.03 2.94
C THR A 86 3.64 1.83 3.32
N LYS A 87 2.78 2.80 3.01
CA LYS A 87 1.32 2.67 3.25
C LYS A 87 0.68 1.63 2.34
N ILE A 88 1.09 1.55 1.08
CA ILE A 88 0.57 0.58 0.11
C ILE A 88 1.00 -0.84 0.50
N GLU A 89 2.27 -1.04 0.84
CA GLU A 89 2.80 -2.34 1.30
C GLU A 89 2.09 -2.82 2.57
N THR A 90 1.98 -1.96 3.58
CA THR A 90 1.30 -2.31 4.83
C THR A 90 -0.19 -2.59 4.65
N GLN A 91 -0.87 -1.92 3.71
CA GLN A 91 -2.27 -2.21 3.41
C GLN A 91 -2.44 -3.52 2.63
N ALA A 92 -1.56 -3.79 1.66
CA ALA A 92 -1.56 -5.04 0.92
C ALA A 92 -1.30 -6.25 1.83
N ASP A 93 -0.37 -6.13 2.79
CA ASP A 93 -0.07 -7.20 3.73
C ASP A 93 -1.23 -7.45 4.71
N LYS A 94 -1.89 -6.39 5.20
CA LYS A 94 -3.12 -6.52 6.00
C LYS A 94 -4.23 -7.26 5.24
N LEU A 95 -4.44 -6.94 3.97
CA LEU A 95 -5.45 -7.61 3.14
C LEU A 95 -5.11 -9.08 2.89
N LYS A 96 -3.84 -9.41 2.66
CA LYS A 96 -3.38 -10.80 2.52
C LYS A 96 -3.59 -11.60 3.81
N GLU A 97 -3.24 -11.02 4.95
CA GLU A 97 -3.41 -11.66 6.25
C GLU A 97 -4.90 -11.93 6.53
N GLN A 98 -5.77 -10.97 6.23
CA GLN A 98 -7.22 -11.14 6.38
C GLN A 98 -7.75 -12.27 5.48
N ALA A 99 -7.35 -12.29 4.20
CA ALA A 99 -7.77 -13.33 3.26
C ALA A 99 -7.33 -14.74 3.71
N LEU A 100 -6.14 -14.87 4.30
CA LEU A 100 -5.66 -16.13 4.86
C LEU A 100 -6.49 -16.57 6.08
N LYS A 101 -6.81 -15.65 6.99
CA LYS A 101 -7.68 -15.93 8.15
C LYS A 101 -9.07 -16.36 7.71
N ASP A 102 -9.66 -15.66 6.75
CA ASP A 102 -10.99 -15.99 6.23
C ASP A 102 -11.00 -17.38 5.57
N LYS A 103 -9.94 -17.71 4.82
CA LYS A 103 -9.78 -19.04 4.22
C LYS A 103 -9.62 -20.14 5.26
N GLN A 104 -8.83 -19.90 6.32
CA GLN A 104 -8.67 -20.86 7.42
C GLN A 104 -9.98 -21.09 8.16
N ALA A 105 -10.69 -20.01 8.51
CA ALA A 105 -12.00 -20.08 9.16
C ALA A 105 -13.03 -20.86 8.31
N TYR A 106 -13.01 -20.67 6.99
CA TYR A 106 -13.85 -21.42 6.07
C TYR A 106 -13.51 -22.92 6.09
N ILE A 107 -12.24 -23.28 5.97
CA ILE A 107 -11.77 -24.68 6.00
C ILE A 107 -12.14 -25.34 7.33
N GLU A 108 -11.94 -24.65 8.46
CA GLU A 108 -12.31 -25.17 9.78
C GLU A 108 -13.82 -25.41 9.90
N LYS A 109 -14.63 -24.48 9.36
CA LYS A 109 -16.09 -24.62 9.34
C LYS A 109 -16.52 -25.82 8.49
N GLU A 110 -15.95 -26.00 7.30
CA GLU A 110 -16.22 -27.16 6.46
C GLU A 110 -15.78 -28.46 7.12
N ARG A 111 -14.57 -28.50 7.70
CA ARG A 111 -14.07 -29.68 8.42
C ARG A 111 -14.98 -30.04 9.58
N LYS A 112 -15.46 -29.05 10.34
CA LYS A 112 -16.40 -29.27 11.44
C LYS A 112 -17.75 -29.80 10.94
N ALA A 113 -18.26 -29.26 9.83
CA ALA A 113 -19.50 -29.73 9.22
C ALA A 113 -19.36 -31.18 8.71
N GLU A 114 -18.24 -31.50 8.07
CA GLU A 114 -17.97 -32.85 7.56
C GLU A 114 -17.78 -33.86 8.70
N LEU A 115 -17.06 -33.50 9.77
CA LEU A 115 -16.95 -34.36 10.95
C LEU A 115 -18.31 -34.61 11.59
N ALA A 116 -19.18 -33.59 11.69
CA ALA A 116 -20.53 -33.77 12.19
C ALA A 116 -21.39 -34.66 11.27
N ARG A 117 -21.19 -34.57 9.95
CA ARG A 117 -21.84 -35.45 8.96
C ARG A 117 -21.37 -36.89 9.11
N ILE A 118 -20.07 -37.12 9.28
CA ILE A 118 -19.52 -38.46 9.52
C ILE A 118 -20.06 -39.01 10.84
N GLU A 119 -20.12 -38.21 11.90
CA GLU A 119 -20.63 -38.64 13.20
C GLU A 119 -22.11 -39.04 13.14
N THR A 120 -22.94 -38.24 12.44
CA THR A 120 -24.36 -38.55 12.24
C THR A 120 -24.56 -39.81 11.41
N SER A 121 -23.83 -39.97 10.30
CA SER A 121 -23.85 -41.21 9.50
C SER A 121 -23.38 -42.42 10.30
N ALA A 122 -22.31 -42.29 11.10
CA ALA A 122 -21.80 -43.38 11.94
C ALA A 122 -22.82 -43.80 13.01
N LYS A 123 -23.50 -42.83 13.65
CA LYS A 123 -24.59 -43.10 14.60
C LYS A 123 -25.77 -43.81 13.92
N GLN A 124 -26.12 -43.40 12.70
CA GLN A 124 -27.17 -44.06 11.92
C GLN A 124 -26.80 -45.50 11.56
N HIS A 125 -25.59 -45.73 11.03
CA HIS A 125 -25.09 -47.08 10.72
C HIS A 125 -25.05 -47.99 11.95
N LEU A 126 -24.57 -47.48 13.10
CA LEU A 126 -24.56 -48.25 14.34
C LEU A 126 -25.99 -48.60 14.80
N SER A 127 -26.92 -47.65 14.71
CA SER A 127 -28.32 -47.91 15.07
C SER A 127 -29.00 -48.92 14.14
N ALA A 128 -28.68 -48.90 12.84
CA ALA A 128 -29.17 -49.87 11.87
C ALA A 128 -28.60 -51.28 12.13
N SER A 129 -27.30 -51.39 12.38
CA SER A 129 -26.66 -52.66 12.74
C SER A 129 -27.22 -53.25 14.04
N ILE A 130 -27.41 -52.43 15.09
CA ILE A 130 -28.05 -52.89 16.33
C ILE A 130 -29.51 -53.32 16.07
N GLY A 131 -30.21 -52.67 15.15
CA GLY A 131 -31.56 -53.04 14.73
C GLY A 131 -31.61 -54.40 14.02
N GLU A 132 -30.66 -54.64 13.11
CA GLU A 132 -30.50 -55.92 12.41
C GLU A 132 -30.18 -57.05 13.39
N ASP A 133 -29.22 -56.86 14.30
CA ASP A 133 -28.85 -57.85 15.32
C ASP A 133 -30.04 -58.20 16.24
N ARG A 134 -30.84 -57.21 16.64
CA ARG A 134 -32.05 -57.44 17.41
C ARG A 134 -33.08 -58.24 16.63
N ASN A 135 -33.29 -57.92 15.36
CA ASN A 135 -34.26 -58.61 14.51
C ASN A 135 -33.84 -60.07 14.25
N GLU A 136 -32.55 -60.33 14.06
CA GLU A 136 -32.00 -61.69 14.01
C GLU A 136 -32.20 -62.46 15.32
N ALA A 137 -32.00 -61.82 16.47
CA ALA A 137 -32.24 -62.45 17.76
C ALA A 137 -33.72 -62.81 17.95
N PHE A 138 -34.64 -61.90 17.60
CA PHE A 138 -36.09 -62.13 17.65
C PHE A 138 -36.53 -63.26 16.71
N THR A 139 -36.01 -63.31 15.48
CA THR A 139 -36.35 -64.37 14.53
C THR A 139 -35.85 -65.75 14.98
N LYS A 140 -34.63 -65.83 15.53
CA LYS A 140 -34.10 -67.07 16.13
C LYS A 140 -34.95 -67.52 17.32
N GLN A 141 -35.36 -66.61 18.20
CA GLN A 141 -36.24 -66.93 19.33
C GLN A 141 -37.62 -67.44 18.88
N ARG A 142 -38.22 -66.80 17.87
CA ARG A 142 -39.50 -67.25 17.30
C ARG A 142 -39.41 -68.65 16.69
N GLN A 143 -38.29 -68.97 16.01
CA GLN A 143 -38.04 -70.31 15.48
C GLN A 143 -37.90 -71.35 16.61
N GLN A 144 -37.24 -71.00 17.71
CA GLN A 144 -37.13 -71.88 18.88
C GLN A 144 -38.50 -72.20 19.49
N TRP A 145 -39.35 -71.19 19.70
CA TRP A 145 -40.72 -71.42 20.20
C TRP A 145 -41.53 -72.30 19.24
N ALA A 146 -41.44 -72.08 17.93
CA ALA A 146 -42.12 -72.94 16.96
C ALA A 146 -41.64 -74.41 17.00
N VAL A 147 -40.36 -74.65 17.34
CA VAL A 147 -39.83 -76.00 17.54
C VAL A 147 -40.32 -76.60 18.87
N GLU A 148 -40.40 -75.80 19.93
CA GLU A 148 -40.95 -76.23 21.22
C GLU A 148 -42.45 -76.58 21.12
N ASP A 149 -43.24 -75.74 20.45
CA ASP A 149 -44.67 -75.99 20.21
C ASP A 149 -44.86 -77.32 19.45
N LYS A 150 -44.08 -77.56 18.39
CA LYS A 150 -44.10 -78.85 17.68
C LYS A 150 -43.73 -80.04 18.57
N LYS A 151 -42.75 -79.88 19.46
CA LYS A 151 -42.40 -80.95 20.43
C LYS A 151 -43.53 -81.22 21.42
N VAL A 152 -44.29 -80.20 21.81
CA VAL A 152 -45.46 -80.34 22.69
C VAL A 152 -46.59 -81.05 21.93
N GLU A 153 -46.87 -80.66 20.69
CA GLU A 153 -47.84 -81.36 19.83
C GLU A 153 -47.46 -82.83 19.64
N ASP A 154 -46.20 -83.12 19.31
CA ASP A 154 -45.70 -84.50 19.15
C ASP A 154 -45.79 -85.32 20.44
N LYS A 155 -45.57 -84.71 21.61
CA LYS A 155 -45.76 -85.35 22.92
C LYS A 155 -47.24 -85.64 23.17
N ASN A 156 -48.11 -84.66 22.94
CA ASN A 156 -49.55 -84.84 23.10
C ASN A 156 -50.09 -85.93 22.17
N LEU A 157 -49.62 -85.99 20.92
CA LEU A 157 -49.95 -87.06 19.97
C LEU A 157 -49.44 -88.43 20.43
N LYS A 158 -48.23 -88.51 21.00
CA LYS A 158 -47.71 -89.76 21.60
C LYS A 158 -48.49 -90.20 22.83
N ASP A 159 -48.90 -89.26 23.67
CA ASP A 159 -49.67 -89.57 24.88
C ASP A 159 -51.13 -89.95 24.54
N LEU A 160 -51.73 -89.34 23.52
CA LEU A 160 -53.00 -89.77 22.92
C LEU A 160 -52.89 -91.20 22.32
N SER A 161 -51.80 -91.48 21.60
CA SER A 161 -51.50 -92.82 21.06
C SER A 161 -51.35 -93.88 22.14
N LYS A 162 -50.67 -93.57 23.26
CA LYS A 162 -50.59 -94.47 24.41
C LYS A 162 -51.94 -94.69 25.08
N PHE A 163 -52.79 -93.65 25.15
CA PHE A 163 -54.14 -93.77 25.68
C PHE A 163 -55.01 -94.71 24.83
N THR A 164 -54.97 -94.59 23.49
CA THR A 164 -55.73 -95.49 22.59
C THR A 164 -55.19 -96.92 22.54
N SER A 165 -53.88 -97.09 22.77
CA SER A 165 -53.24 -98.42 22.85
C SER A 165 -53.64 -99.19 24.11
N ASN A 166 -53.87 -98.49 25.22
CA ASN A 166 -54.20 -99.11 26.51
C ASN A 166 -55.68 -99.47 26.65
N THR A 167 -56.56 -98.89 25.83
CA THR A 167 -58.00 -99.20 25.81
C THR A 167 -58.35 -100.40 24.92
N MET A 168 -57.47 -100.80 23.99
CA MET A 168 -57.71 -101.94 23.08
C MET A 168 -57.14 -103.27 23.59
N SER A 169 -56.48 -103.31 24.75
CA SER A 169 -55.87 -104.52 25.32
C SER A 169 -56.70 -105.20 26.42
N LYS A 170 -57.97 -104.79 26.60
CA LYS A 170 -58.94 -105.45 27.48
C LYS A 170 -60.25 -105.69 26.73
N GLN A 171 -60.30 -106.74 25.92
CA GLN A 171 -61.52 -107.51 25.61
C GLN A 171 -61.15 -108.81 24.92
#